data_AF-A0AAV9HQA3-F1
#
_entry.id   AF-A0AAV9HQA3-F1
#
_cell.length_a   1.000
_cell.length_b   1.000
_cell.length_c   1.000
_cell.angle_alpha   90.00
_cell.angle_beta   90.00
_cell.angle_gamma   90.00
#
_symmetry.space_group_name_H-M   'P 1'
#
loop_
_entity.id
_entity.type
_entity.pdbx_description
1 polymer ?
#
loop_
_entity_poly.entity_id
_entity_poly.type
_entity_poly.pdbx_seq_one_letter_code
_entity_poly.pdbx_strand_id
1 'polypeptide(L)'
;MDSPFASSLSSRIFFPLLCFIWMLFILALTISLSILGSFPSSPSACKPDNSFSPFLDDYKWWSQQSFFEITLRGGSLTFGQAKAVDVIWDLAIGRGGQALASYISWQVFTRYLAVSLERAPVTYSVFRQSFLQRDSSISSAYALIKELRLFTRLPSRTVKAFMAATLTLIIVFPTLIGAMTGYTPKTAAFVRELDGNAFIKFSDFGLVSYIVHDGWRIGKSGNLVIPYRLPKKQTEPVVSKLDYTFSFDYSNRTTDCDVEDDVEFYVRHYGFYGVENTRTLVAIELPAPALNVSTTYRGVSHFAHNWNDPRTGGFPFQNKTNAKFVAGNQTYGLDHIMTHGRCQPISDQYQWGFSFLQLFIVSIILLIWTIGISILWLKAEINLPLSEYQSGVPQGWECILHIAKTMGKELEAVGIEDTKGMTDSELRDLVSAKLSGGQISFGAEMEKDTMIGLREWARCWWGKEKCWTTAFGFHCGVFICAVIFALLWRPTWPLSVIAALACILLYVAMLLRLTKLMWVILPWSWLAFGITASKVYYLIQSQAFK
;
A
#
# COMPACT_ATOMS: atom_id res chain seq x y z
N MET A 1 -24.28 34.95 -17.67
CA MET A 1 -23.27 35.93 -17.22
C MET A 1 -22.95 35.58 -15.78
N ASP A 2 -22.13 34.55 -15.59
CA ASP A 2 -21.65 34.16 -14.26
C ASP A 2 -20.34 34.89 -14.02
N SER A 3 -20.25 35.57 -12.88
CA SER A 3 -19.08 36.39 -12.57
C SER A 3 -17.81 35.52 -12.49
N PRO A 4 -16.70 35.92 -13.14
CA PRO A 4 -15.42 35.19 -13.08
C PRO A 4 -14.81 35.14 -11.67
N PHE A 5 -15.44 35.79 -10.68
CA PHE A 5 -15.01 35.82 -9.29
C PHE A 5 -15.47 34.59 -8.49
N ALA A 6 -16.62 33.99 -8.82
CA ALA A 6 -17.15 32.82 -8.11
C ALA A 6 -16.44 31.50 -8.48
N SER A 7 -15.92 31.38 -9.71
CA SER A 7 -15.12 30.22 -10.15
C SER A 7 -13.70 30.22 -9.57
N SER A 8 -13.14 31.40 -9.28
CA SER A 8 -11.82 31.60 -8.70
C SER A 8 -11.70 31.09 -7.25
N LEU A 9 -12.67 31.38 -6.39
CA LEU A 9 -12.62 30.96 -4.97
C LEU A 9 -12.83 29.44 -4.81
N SER A 10 -13.73 28.85 -5.60
CA SER A 10 -13.97 27.41 -5.63
C SER A 10 -12.73 26.64 -6.09
N SER A 11 -12.08 27.08 -7.17
CA SER A 11 -10.83 26.46 -7.66
C SER A 11 -9.66 26.61 -6.69
N ARG A 12 -9.59 27.70 -5.89
CA ARG A 12 -8.50 27.97 -4.95
C ARG A 12 -8.54 27.15 -3.67
N ILE A 13 -9.71 26.63 -3.30
CA ILE A 13 -9.90 25.88 -2.05
C ILE A 13 -10.15 24.39 -2.34
N PHE A 14 -10.95 24.08 -3.36
CA PHE A 14 -11.38 22.72 -3.64
C PHE A 14 -10.24 21.83 -4.16
N PHE A 15 -9.43 22.34 -5.09
CA PHE A 15 -8.29 21.61 -5.64
C PHE A 15 -7.25 21.20 -4.57
N PRO A 16 -6.73 22.12 -3.73
CA PRO A 16 -5.77 21.74 -2.70
C PRO A 16 -6.39 20.81 -1.64
N LEU A 17 -7.69 20.94 -1.35
CA LEU A 17 -8.41 20.02 -0.46
C LEU A 17 -8.46 18.60 -1.04
N LEU A 18 -8.81 18.45 -2.32
CA LEU A 18 -8.85 17.14 -2.98
C LEU A 18 -7.46 16.49 -3.01
N CYS A 19 -6.43 17.27 -3.37
CA CYS A 19 -5.04 16.81 -3.32
C CYS A 19 -4.63 16.38 -1.91
N PHE A 20 -5.04 17.12 -0.88
CA PHE A 20 -4.74 16.77 0.51
C PHE A 20 -5.40 15.45 0.94
N ILE A 21 -6.69 15.28 0.66
CA ILE A 21 -7.43 14.04 0.95
C ILE A 21 -6.78 12.85 0.23
N TRP A 22 -6.43 13.03 -1.05
CA TRP A 22 -5.74 12.03 -1.85
C TRP A 22 -4.36 11.66 -1.26
N MET A 23 -3.57 12.64 -0.85
CA MET A 23 -2.28 12.39 -0.19
C MET A 23 -2.43 11.59 1.11
N LEU A 24 -3.40 11.94 1.96
CA LEU A 24 -3.68 11.20 3.19
C LEU A 24 -4.06 9.75 2.90
N PHE A 25 -4.88 9.53 1.87
CA PHE A 25 -5.28 8.18 1.45
C PHE A 25 -4.08 7.35 0.99
N ILE A 26 -3.25 7.87 0.07
CA ILE A 26 -2.10 7.12 -0.44
C ILE A 26 -1.03 6.93 0.65
N LEU A 27 -0.85 7.90 1.56
CA LEU A 27 0.05 7.76 2.69
C LEU A 27 -0.42 6.65 3.63
N ALA A 28 -1.72 6.63 3.97
CA ALA A 28 -2.30 5.57 4.79
C ALA A 28 -2.18 4.20 4.13
N LEU A 29 -2.42 4.10 2.82
CA LEU A 29 -2.22 2.88 2.04
C LEU A 29 -0.76 2.40 2.11
N THR A 30 0.20 3.30 1.88
CA THR A 30 1.63 2.97 1.88
C THR A 30 2.10 2.49 3.26
N ILE A 31 1.67 3.16 4.34
CA ILE A 31 1.94 2.74 5.72
C ILE A 31 1.30 1.36 5.98
N SER A 32 0.07 1.15 5.50
CA SER A 32 -0.64 -0.12 5.68
C SER A 32 0.10 -1.29 5.03
N LEU A 33 0.60 -1.09 3.80
CA LEU A 33 1.39 -2.09 3.10
C LEU A 33 2.74 -2.34 3.80
N SER A 34 3.44 -1.31 4.27
CA SER A 34 4.69 -1.49 5.03
C SER A 34 4.49 -2.34 6.29
N ILE A 35 3.40 -2.10 7.02
CA ILE A 35 3.06 -2.85 8.23
C ILE A 35 2.68 -4.28 7.86
N LEU A 36 1.82 -4.47 6.85
CA LEU A 36 1.43 -5.80 6.38
C LEU A 36 2.65 -6.64 5.97
N GLY A 37 3.61 -6.04 5.26
CA GLY A 37 4.85 -6.69 4.86
C GLY A 37 5.78 -7.06 6.03
N SER A 38 5.49 -6.58 7.25
CA SER A 38 6.24 -6.90 8.48
C SER A 38 5.63 -8.08 9.25
N PHE A 39 4.40 -8.49 8.91
CA PHE A 39 3.71 -9.60 9.57
C PHE A 39 3.76 -10.89 8.74
N PRO A 40 3.78 -12.07 9.40
CA PRO A 40 3.68 -13.34 8.69
C PRO A 40 2.36 -13.43 7.91
N SER A 41 2.37 -14.17 6.80
CA SER A 41 1.18 -14.41 5.99
C SER A 41 0.08 -15.13 6.78
N SER A 42 -1.15 -15.08 6.27
CA SER A 42 -2.28 -15.84 6.85
C SER A 42 -1.93 -17.34 7.02
N PRO A 43 -2.54 -18.03 8.01
CA PRO A 43 -2.26 -19.42 8.31
C PRO A 43 -2.80 -20.36 7.23
N SER A 44 -2.06 -20.45 6.14
CA SER A 44 -2.25 -21.44 5.09
C SER A 44 -0.90 -22.01 4.64
N ALA A 45 -0.93 -23.28 4.25
CA ALA A 45 0.18 -23.97 3.63
C ALA A 45 0.41 -23.49 2.19
N CYS A 46 -0.62 -23.02 1.50
CA CYS A 46 -0.47 -22.34 0.23
C CYS A 46 -0.14 -20.87 0.44
N LYS A 47 1.10 -20.52 0.11
CA LYS A 47 1.60 -19.16 0.25
C LYS A 47 1.03 -18.24 -0.83
N PRO A 48 1.07 -16.93 -0.61
CA PRO A 48 0.58 -15.96 -1.61
C PRO A 48 1.23 -16.07 -2.99
N ASP A 49 2.44 -16.62 -3.10
CA ASP A 49 3.17 -16.92 -4.35
C ASP A 49 2.86 -18.31 -4.94
N ASN A 50 1.84 -19.00 -4.43
CA ASN A 50 1.46 -20.37 -4.79
C ASN A 50 2.48 -21.45 -4.43
N SER A 51 3.53 -21.12 -3.66
CA SER A 51 4.41 -22.14 -3.08
C SER A 51 3.70 -22.90 -1.95
N PHE A 52 4.02 -24.18 -1.81
CA PHE A 52 3.58 -24.98 -0.67
C PHE A 52 4.65 -24.92 0.42
N SER A 53 4.27 -24.49 1.62
CA SER A 53 5.08 -24.68 2.82
C SER A 53 4.17 -24.85 4.05
N PRO A 54 4.34 -25.92 4.84
CA PRO A 54 3.59 -26.11 6.07
C PRO A 54 4.00 -25.12 7.17
N PHE A 55 4.94 -24.20 6.90
CA PHE A 55 5.47 -23.28 7.90
C PHE A 55 4.93 -21.87 7.73
N LEU A 56 4.49 -21.26 8.83
CA LEU A 56 3.94 -19.90 8.84
C LEU A 56 4.95 -18.81 8.43
N ASP A 57 6.20 -18.96 8.86
CA ASP A 57 7.23 -17.92 8.78
C ASP A 57 8.05 -17.92 7.47
N ASP A 58 7.76 -18.83 6.54
CA ASP A 58 8.59 -19.03 5.35
C ASP A 58 8.34 -17.99 4.25
N TYR A 59 7.15 -17.39 4.22
CA TYR A 59 6.79 -16.44 3.18
C TYR A 59 7.34 -15.05 3.47
N LYS A 60 8.01 -14.46 2.48
CA LYS A 60 8.60 -13.11 2.56
C LYS A 60 7.89 -12.17 1.59
N TRP A 61 7.12 -11.23 2.12
CA TRP A 61 6.41 -10.20 1.33
C TRP A 61 7.32 -9.37 0.41
N TRP A 62 8.55 -9.13 0.85
CA TRP A 62 9.55 -8.32 0.12
C TRP A 62 10.42 -9.15 -0.83
N SER A 63 10.04 -10.39 -1.12
CA SER A 63 10.75 -11.23 -2.10
C SER A 63 10.56 -10.69 -3.52
N GLN A 64 11.66 -10.58 -4.27
CA GLN A 64 11.61 -10.20 -5.69
C GLN A 64 10.88 -11.23 -6.56
N GLN A 65 10.87 -12.50 -6.14
CA GLN A 65 10.18 -13.58 -6.86
C GLN A 65 8.67 -13.32 -6.94
N SER A 66 8.12 -12.60 -5.96
CA SER A 66 6.70 -12.28 -5.90
C SER A 66 6.33 -10.98 -6.62
N PHE A 67 7.27 -10.34 -7.35
CA PHE A 67 7.02 -9.03 -8.00
C PHE A 67 5.85 -9.09 -8.99
N PHE A 68 5.78 -10.13 -9.81
CA PHE A 68 4.70 -10.32 -10.81
C PHE A 68 3.54 -11.18 -10.30
N GLU A 69 3.59 -11.63 -9.05
CA GLU A 69 2.57 -12.51 -8.46
C GLU A 69 1.47 -11.69 -7.76
N ILE A 70 0.23 -12.15 -7.89
CA ILE A 70 -0.93 -11.54 -7.22
C ILE A 70 -1.05 -12.05 -5.78
N THR A 71 -0.27 -11.44 -4.89
CA THR A 71 -0.08 -11.87 -3.50
C THR A 71 -1.12 -11.33 -2.52
N LEU A 72 -1.72 -10.17 -2.80
CA LEU A 72 -2.85 -9.61 -2.05
C LEU A 72 -4.16 -9.96 -2.76
N ARG A 73 -4.63 -11.18 -2.57
CA ARG A 73 -5.83 -11.70 -3.22
C ARG A 73 -6.96 -11.95 -2.23
N GLY A 74 -8.18 -11.73 -2.69
CA GLY A 74 -9.38 -11.93 -1.89
C GLY A 74 -10.57 -12.40 -2.72
N GLY A 75 -11.56 -12.94 -2.01
CA GLY A 75 -12.81 -13.39 -2.61
C GLY A 75 -12.80 -14.83 -3.11
N SER A 76 -13.96 -15.25 -3.59
CA SER A 76 -14.23 -16.55 -4.19
C SER A 76 -15.18 -16.30 -5.37
N LEU A 77 -14.60 -15.98 -6.52
CA LEU A 77 -15.29 -15.52 -7.72
C LEU A 77 -15.32 -16.63 -8.77
N THR A 78 -16.33 -16.63 -9.63
CA THR A 78 -16.28 -17.39 -10.89
C THR A 78 -15.31 -16.75 -11.87
N PHE A 79 -14.86 -17.49 -12.90
CA PHE A 79 -13.99 -16.94 -13.95
C PHE A 79 -14.56 -15.66 -14.58
N GLY A 80 -15.86 -15.67 -14.93
CA GLY A 80 -16.52 -14.53 -15.54
C GLY A 80 -16.56 -13.30 -14.62
N GLN A 81 -16.80 -13.50 -13.33
CA GLN A 81 -16.80 -12.41 -12.35
C GLN A 81 -15.40 -11.82 -12.16
N ALA A 82 -14.39 -12.68 -11.99
CA ALA A 82 -13.01 -12.22 -11.81
C ALA A 82 -12.52 -11.43 -13.04
N LYS A 83 -12.80 -11.94 -14.25
CA LYS A 83 -12.48 -11.26 -15.51
C LYS A 83 -13.23 -9.92 -15.66
N ALA A 84 -14.50 -9.86 -15.25
CA ALA A 84 -15.27 -8.61 -15.31
C ALA A 84 -14.68 -7.54 -14.37
N VAL A 85 -14.31 -7.92 -13.13
CA VAL A 85 -13.66 -7.01 -12.17
C VAL A 85 -12.36 -6.47 -12.75
N ASP A 86 -11.54 -7.34 -13.32
CA ASP A 86 -10.25 -6.99 -13.93
C ASP A 86 -10.41 -5.98 -15.09
N VAL A 87 -11.33 -6.26 -16.02
CA VAL A 87 -11.62 -5.37 -17.15
C VAL A 87 -12.17 -4.02 -16.69
N ILE A 88 -13.07 -4.01 -15.70
CA ILE A 88 -13.62 -2.76 -15.14
C ILE A 88 -12.52 -1.95 -14.46
N TRP A 89 -11.63 -2.61 -13.71
CA TRP A 89 -10.52 -1.97 -13.04
C TRP A 89 -9.56 -1.31 -14.04
N ASP A 90 -9.13 -2.03 -15.07
CA ASP A 90 -8.22 -1.51 -16.10
C ASP A 90 -8.83 -0.36 -16.89
N LEU A 91 -10.13 -0.43 -17.18
CA LEU A 91 -10.83 0.63 -17.88
C LEU A 91 -11.05 1.86 -16.99
N ALA A 92 -11.68 1.69 -15.83
CA ALA A 92 -12.07 2.80 -14.98
C ALA A 92 -10.88 3.41 -14.24
N ILE A 93 -10.05 2.58 -13.60
CA ILE A 93 -8.90 3.05 -12.83
C ILE A 93 -7.70 3.25 -13.74
N GLY A 94 -7.40 2.31 -14.63
CA GLY A 94 -6.27 2.44 -15.55
C GLY A 94 -6.46 3.59 -16.55
N ARG A 95 -7.47 3.53 -17.43
CA ARG A 95 -7.70 4.59 -18.43
C ARG A 95 -8.33 5.84 -17.85
N GLY A 96 -9.32 5.70 -16.97
CA GLY A 96 -9.93 6.86 -16.30
C GLY A 96 -8.95 7.61 -15.40
N GLY A 97 -8.11 6.90 -14.64
CA GLY A 97 -7.04 7.50 -13.85
C GLY A 97 -5.97 8.17 -14.71
N GLN A 98 -5.59 7.58 -15.84
CA GLN A 98 -4.70 8.21 -16.83
C GLN A 98 -5.28 9.54 -17.34
N ALA A 99 -6.55 9.55 -17.73
CA ALA A 99 -7.23 10.74 -18.23
C ALA A 99 -7.29 11.85 -17.16
N LEU A 100 -7.63 11.47 -15.91
CA LEU A 100 -7.66 12.40 -14.79
C LEU A 100 -6.28 12.97 -14.46
N ALA A 101 -5.24 12.13 -14.38
CA ALA A 101 -3.87 12.56 -14.13
C ALA A 101 -3.36 13.48 -15.25
N SER A 102 -3.71 13.19 -16.50
CA SER A 102 -3.40 14.04 -17.65
C SER A 102 -4.10 15.39 -17.55
N TYR A 103 -5.39 15.42 -17.23
CA TYR A 103 -6.15 16.65 -17.07
C TYR A 103 -5.59 17.54 -15.95
N ILE A 104 -5.34 16.97 -14.77
CA ILE A 104 -4.77 17.70 -13.63
C ILE A 104 -3.37 18.24 -13.97
N SER A 105 -2.51 17.39 -14.54
CA SER A 105 -1.14 17.79 -14.90
C SER A 105 -1.15 18.90 -15.95
N TRP A 106 -2.03 18.81 -16.96
CA TRP A 106 -2.22 19.86 -17.95
C TRP A 106 -2.60 21.20 -17.31
N GLN A 107 -3.63 21.22 -16.44
CA GLN A 107 -4.07 22.44 -15.76
C GLN A 107 -2.94 23.11 -14.98
N VAL A 108 -2.16 22.32 -14.24
CA VAL A 108 -1.03 22.83 -13.44
C VAL A 108 0.12 23.29 -14.33
N PHE A 109 0.45 22.53 -15.38
CA PHE A 109 1.55 22.85 -16.28
C PHE A 109 1.27 24.11 -17.09
N THR A 110 0.06 24.29 -17.64
CA THR A 110 -0.28 25.51 -18.39
C THR A 110 -0.20 26.77 -17.52
N ARG A 111 -0.70 26.71 -16.27
CA ARG A 111 -0.58 27.83 -15.31
C ARG A 111 0.87 28.13 -14.96
N TYR A 112 1.66 27.10 -14.70
CA TYR A 112 3.07 27.25 -14.38
C TYR A 112 3.87 27.80 -15.57
N LEU A 113 3.58 27.34 -16.78
CA LEU A 113 4.19 27.82 -18.02
C LEU A 113 3.83 29.28 -18.27
N ALA A 114 2.57 29.69 -18.07
CA ALA A 114 2.15 31.07 -18.22
C ALA A 114 2.96 32.05 -17.35
N VAL A 115 3.13 31.72 -16.06
CA VAL A 115 3.98 32.49 -15.14
C VAL A 115 5.46 32.44 -15.57
N SER A 116 5.91 31.32 -16.12
CA SER A 116 7.30 31.19 -16.59
C SER A 116 7.59 31.97 -17.87
N LEU A 117 6.57 32.19 -18.72
CA LEU A 117 6.66 32.96 -19.96
C LEU A 117 6.92 34.45 -19.76
N GLU A 118 6.62 34.96 -18.57
CA GLU A 118 6.99 36.32 -18.17
C GLU A 118 8.49 36.48 -17.93
N ARG A 119 9.18 35.39 -17.58
CA ARG A 119 10.62 35.40 -17.27
C ARG A 119 11.50 34.98 -18.43
N ALA A 120 11.00 34.09 -19.27
CA ALA A 120 11.77 33.50 -20.34
C ALA A 120 10.88 33.31 -21.58
N PRO A 121 11.25 33.90 -22.73
CA PRO A 121 10.52 33.67 -23.95
C PRO A 121 10.60 32.19 -24.36
N VAL A 122 9.50 31.66 -24.89
CA VAL A 122 9.45 30.34 -25.54
C VAL A 122 9.34 30.50 -27.06
N THR A 123 9.62 29.41 -27.78
CA THR A 123 9.42 29.37 -29.24
C THR A 123 7.94 29.32 -29.61
N TYR A 124 7.61 29.77 -30.82
CA TYR A 124 6.24 29.76 -31.32
C TYR A 124 5.61 28.36 -31.37
N SER A 125 6.41 27.30 -31.59
CA SER A 125 5.94 25.91 -31.59
C SER A 125 5.36 25.49 -30.23
N VAL A 126 6.09 25.79 -29.15
CA VAL A 126 5.72 25.46 -27.77
C VAL A 126 4.50 26.25 -27.33
N PHE A 127 4.44 27.54 -27.68
CA PHE A 127 3.28 28.38 -27.39
C PHE A 127 2.03 27.86 -28.10
N ARG A 128 2.13 27.52 -29.39
CA ARG A 128 1.03 26.96 -30.17
C ARG A 128 0.53 25.64 -29.59
N GLN A 129 1.43 24.72 -29.22
CA GLN A 129 1.04 23.44 -28.63
C GLN A 129 0.42 23.59 -27.23
N SER A 130 0.92 24.53 -26.42
CA SER A 130 0.50 24.67 -25.01
C SER A 130 -0.77 25.51 -24.83
N PHE A 131 -1.00 26.50 -25.71
CA PHE A 131 -2.08 27.48 -25.55
C PHE A 131 -3.12 27.49 -26.69
N LEU A 132 -2.77 26.97 -27.88
CA LEU A 132 -3.65 26.99 -29.06
C LEU A 132 -4.23 25.62 -29.42
N GLN A 133 -3.44 24.53 -29.31
CA GLN A 133 -3.95 23.18 -29.52
C GLN A 133 -4.61 22.67 -28.24
N ARG A 134 -5.94 22.66 -28.21
CA ARG A 134 -6.76 22.16 -27.10
C ARG A 134 -6.98 20.64 -27.13
N ASP A 135 -6.34 19.94 -28.06
CA ASP A 135 -6.58 18.52 -28.30
C ASP A 135 -5.74 17.64 -27.37
N SER A 136 -6.42 16.87 -26.52
CA SER A 136 -5.85 15.90 -25.57
C SER A 136 -5.40 14.58 -26.25
N SER A 137 -5.00 14.63 -27.52
CA SER A 137 -4.60 13.43 -28.27
C SER A 137 -3.26 12.85 -27.81
N ILE A 138 -3.05 11.55 -28.03
CA ILE A 138 -1.77 10.87 -27.78
C ILE A 138 -0.65 11.47 -28.66
N SER A 139 -1.00 11.96 -29.85
CA SER A 139 -0.04 12.62 -30.76
C SER A 139 0.43 13.96 -30.21
N SER A 140 -0.45 14.74 -29.57
CA SER A 140 -0.09 16.00 -28.92
C SER A 140 0.73 15.74 -27.65
N ALA A 141 0.42 14.71 -26.85
CA ALA A 141 1.27 14.33 -25.71
C ALA A 141 2.68 13.88 -26.14
N TYR A 142 2.78 13.07 -27.20
CA TYR A 142 4.08 12.64 -27.76
C TYR A 142 4.86 13.81 -28.39
N ALA A 143 4.19 14.69 -29.13
CA ALA A 143 4.79 15.92 -29.67
C ALA A 143 5.28 16.83 -28.54
N LEU A 144 4.50 16.98 -27.46
CA LEU A 144 4.85 17.77 -26.29
C LEU A 144 6.01 17.15 -25.51
N ILE A 145 6.13 15.81 -25.43
CA ILE A 145 7.31 15.12 -24.85
C ILE A 145 8.56 15.26 -25.73
N LYS A 146 8.40 15.17 -27.05
CA LYS A 146 9.48 15.38 -28.02
C LYS A 146 9.98 16.82 -27.97
N GLU A 147 9.07 17.79 -27.85
CA GLU A 147 9.37 19.21 -27.69
C GLU A 147 9.73 19.59 -26.24
N LEU A 148 9.46 18.74 -25.24
CA LEU A 148 9.93 18.92 -23.87
C LEU A 148 11.45 18.90 -23.73
N ARG A 149 12.13 18.12 -24.60
CA ARG A 149 13.59 18.17 -24.73
C ARG A 149 14.09 19.53 -25.24
N LEU A 150 13.22 20.35 -25.82
CA LEU A 150 13.48 21.69 -26.37
C LEU A 150 13.02 22.84 -25.46
N PHE A 151 12.49 22.60 -24.25
CA PHE A 151 12.30 23.62 -23.21
C PHE A 151 13.67 24.01 -22.61
N THR A 152 14.56 24.48 -23.46
CA THR A 152 15.93 24.85 -23.13
C THR A 152 16.00 26.00 -22.13
N ARG A 153 14.91 26.75 -21.90
CA ARG A 153 14.92 28.01 -21.14
C ARG A 153 14.03 28.08 -19.88
N LEU A 154 13.41 26.98 -19.42
CA LEU A 154 12.89 26.97 -18.04
C LEU A 154 14.07 27.06 -17.05
N PRO A 155 14.07 28.01 -16.10
CA PRO A 155 15.25 28.33 -15.29
C PRO A 155 15.67 27.18 -14.34
N SER A 156 14.78 26.23 -14.04
CA SER A 156 15.06 25.11 -13.13
C SER A 156 15.17 23.78 -13.86
N ARG A 157 16.32 23.10 -13.73
CA ARG A 157 16.53 21.72 -14.20
C ARG A 157 15.57 20.72 -13.55
N THR A 158 15.27 20.92 -12.27
CA THR A 158 14.38 20.05 -11.48
C THR A 158 12.95 20.07 -11.99
N VAL A 159 12.42 21.24 -12.34
CA VAL A 159 11.04 21.36 -12.86
C VAL A 159 10.92 20.67 -14.23
N LYS A 160 11.92 20.82 -15.09
CA LYS A 160 11.95 20.12 -16.40
C LYS A 160 11.95 18.60 -16.23
N ALA A 161 12.81 18.09 -15.35
CA ALA A 161 12.88 16.66 -15.05
C ALA A 161 11.56 16.13 -14.48
N PHE A 162 10.92 16.88 -13.58
CA PHE A 162 9.63 16.50 -12.99
C PHE A 162 8.48 16.49 -14.02
N MET A 163 8.38 17.51 -14.88
CA MET A 163 7.37 17.56 -15.94
C MET A 163 7.53 16.40 -16.93
N ALA A 164 8.78 16.10 -17.32
CA ALA A 164 9.08 14.94 -18.17
C ALA A 164 8.72 13.60 -17.49
N ALA A 165 9.11 13.41 -16.23
CA ALA A 165 8.78 12.21 -15.46
C ALA A 165 7.26 12.03 -15.31
N THR A 166 6.52 13.12 -15.11
CA THR A 166 5.06 13.11 -15.01
C THR A 166 4.40 12.67 -16.31
N LEU A 167 4.87 13.17 -17.46
CA LEU A 167 4.32 12.77 -18.74
C LEU A 167 4.65 11.32 -19.10
N THR A 168 5.86 10.87 -18.78
CA THR A 168 6.21 9.45 -18.87
C THR A 168 5.29 8.61 -17.99
N LEU A 169 5.07 9.01 -16.73
CA LEU A 169 4.16 8.34 -15.81
C LEU A 169 2.75 8.24 -16.39
N ILE A 170 2.18 9.33 -16.91
CA ILE A 170 0.85 9.34 -17.53
C ILE A 170 0.77 8.35 -18.69
N ILE A 171 1.80 8.26 -19.54
CA ILE A 171 1.82 7.31 -20.65
C ILE A 171 1.82 5.87 -20.17
N VAL A 172 2.67 5.53 -19.19
CA VAL A 172 2.80 4.15 -18.68
C VAL A 172 1.72 3.79 -17.66
N PHE A 173 0.91 4.75 -17.22
CA PHE A 173 -0.05 4.58 -16.12
C PHE A 173 -1.00 3.39 -16.31
N PRO A 174 -1.70 3.22 -17.45
CA PRO A 174 -2.59 2.07 -17.62
C PRO A 174 -1.85 0.73 -17.54
N THR A 175 -0.62 0.67 -18.06
CA THR A 175 0.21 -0.53 -18.01
C THR A 175 0.65 -0.84 -16.58
N LEU A 176 1.01 0.18 -15.79
CA LEU A 176 1.36 0.00 -14.37
C LEU A 176 0.16 -0.50 -13.55
N ILE A 177 -1.01 0.08 -13.78
CA ILE A 177 -2.24 -0.30 -13.07
C ILE A 177 -2.67 -1.73 -13.44
N GLY A 178 -2.62 -2.10 -14.72
CA GLY A 178 -2.96 -3.47 -15.15
C GLY A 178 -1.91 -4.51 -14.75
N ALA A 179 -0.62 -4.15 -14.69
CA ALA A 179 0.42 -5.06 -14.25
C ALA A 179 0.33 -5.40 -12.76
N MET A 180 -0.13 -4.45 -11.93
CA MET A 180 -0.21 -4.64 -10.48
C MET A 180 -1.48 -5.36 -10.04
N THR A 181 -2.46 -5.56 -10.92
CA THR A 181 -3.71 -6.27 -10.63
C THR A 181 -3.87 -7.50 -11.49
N GLY A 182 -4.73 -8.40 -11.04
CA GLY A 182 -5.08 -9.57 -11.82
C GLY A 182 -5.91 -10.55 -11.02
N TYR A 183 -6.24 -11.66 -11.67
CA TYR A 183 -6.91 -12.78 -11.03
C TYR A 183 -6.13 -14.08 -11.20
N THR A 184 -6.18 -14.90 -10.15
CA THR A 184 -5.56 -16.23 -10.13
C THR A 184 -6.58 -17.26 -9.68
N PRO A 185 -6.45 -18.54 -10.11
CA PRO A 185 -7.26 -19.61 -9.54
C PRO A 185 -7.06 -19.68 -8.03
N LYS A 186 -8.13 -19.88 -7.28
CA LYS A 186 -8.06 -20.09 -5.84
C LYS A 186 -7.44 -21.46 -5.58
N THR A 187 -6.33 -21.50 -4.88
CA THR A 187 -5.61 -22.74 -4.60
C THR A 187 -5.92 -23.31 -3.23
N ALA A 188 -5.90 -24.64 -3.10
CA ALA A 188 -5.86 -25.35 -1.83
C ALA A 188 -4.61 -26.25 -1.77
N ALA A 189 -4.16 -26.53 -0.56
CA ALA A 189 -3.01 -27.38 -0.31
C ALA A 189 -3.40 -28.86 -0.32
N PHE A 190 -2.61 -29.68 -1.00
CA PHE A 190 -2.79 -31.13 -1.09
C PHE A 190 -1.46 -31.84 -0.88
N VAL A 191 -1.49 -32.99 -0.23
CA VAL A 191 -0.33 -33.87 -0.04
C VAL A 191 -0.67 -35.25 -0.58
N ARG A 192 0.30 -35.90 -1.25
CA ARG A 192 0.15 -37.28 -1.69
C ARG A 192 0.11 -38.25 -0.51
N GLU A 193 -0.77 -39.23 -0.57
CA GLU A 193 -0.82 -40.36 0.36
C GLU A 193 0.49 -41.19 0.34
N LEU A 194 0.84 -41.87 1.44
CA LEU A 194 2.09 -42.67 1.53
C LEU A 194 2.09 -43.87 0.58
N ASP A 195 1.00 -44.64 0.58
CA ASP A 195 0.89 -45.92 -0.14
C ASP A 195 0.07 -45.80 -1.43
N GLY A 196 -0.29 -44.57 -1.82
CA GLY A 196 -1.27 -44.29 -2.87
C GLY A 196 -0.85 -43.19 -3.86
N ASN A 197 -1.63 -43.08 -4.93
CA ASN A 197 -1.56 -41.95 -5.87
C ASN A 197 -2.61 -40.87 -5.57
N ALA A 198 -3.42 -41.07 -4.53
CA ALA A 198 -4.44 -40.13 -4.11
C ALA A 198 -3.82 -38.90 -3.41
N PHE A 199 -4.55 -37.79 -3.45
CA PHE A 199 -4.19 -36.54 -2.79
C PHE A 199 -5.17 -36.27 -1.65
N ILE A 200 -4.62 -36.05 -0.46
CA ILE A 200 -5.36 -35.68 0.74
C ILE A 200 -5.25 -34.16 0.89
N LYS A 201 -6.36 -33.48 1.18
CA LYS A 201 -6.32 -32.04 1.45
C LYS A 201 -5.53 -31.78 2.73
N PHE A 202 -4.67 -30.76 2.72
CA PHE A 202 -3.85 -30.45 3.89
C PHE A 202 -4.69 -30.04 5.11
N SER A 203 -5.89 -29.49 4.91
CA SER A 203 -6.86 -29.21 5.97
C SER A 203 -7.33 -30.44 6.74
N ASP A 204 -7.23 -31.63 6.12
CA ASP A 204 -7.68 -32.89 6.71
C ASP A 204 -6.57 -33.55 7.56
N PHE A 205 -5.37 -32.96 7.57
CA PHE A 205 -4.28 -33.37 8.45
C PHE A 205 -4.41 -32.71 9.83
N GLY A 206 -3.98 -33.42 10.85
CA GLY A 206 -3.66 -32.86 12.18
C GLY A 206 -2.15 -32.80 12.37
N LEU A 207 -1.65 -31.75 13.01
CA LEU A 207 -0.26 -31.73 13.51
C LEU A 207 -0.19 -32.66 14.73
N VAL A 208 0.78 -33.57 14.82
CA VAL A 208 0.84 -34.52 15.95
C VAL A 208 1.37 -33.82 17.20
N SER A 209 0.52 -33.75 18.23
CA SER A 209 0.86 -33.18 19.54
C SER A 209 1.59 -34.21 20.42
N TYR A 210 0.99 -35.38 20.64
CA TYR A 210 1.55 -36.44 21.48
C TYR A 210 1.32 -37.82 20.87
N ILE A 211 2.21 -38.76 21.18
CA ILE A 211 2.09 -40.18 20.84
C ILE A 211 2.27 -40.98 22.12
N VAL A 212 1.22 -41.69 22.55
CA VAL A 212 1.30 -42.64 23.65
C VAL A 212 1.57 -44.02 23.05
N HIS A 213 2.78 -44.54 23.24
CA HIS A 213 3.23 -45.78 22.59
C HIS A 213 2.63 -47.04 23.21
N ASP A 214 2.19 -46.95 24.46
CA ASP A 214 1.61 -48.02 25.27
C ASP A 214 0.14 -47.72 25.61
N GLY A 215 -0.61 -47.20 24.64
CA GLY A 215 -2.03 -46.85 24.77
C GLY A 215 -2.93 -48.01 25.23
N TRP A 216 -2.50 -49.26 25.05
CA TRP A 216 -3.19 -50.45 25.59
C TRP A 216 -3.31 -50.44 27.12
N ARG A 217 -2.40 -49.76 27.84
CA ARG A 217 -2.46 -49.60 29.30
C ARG A 217 -3.61 -48.71 29.77
N ILE A 218 -4.16 -47.91 28.86
CA ILE A 218 -5.31 -47.03 29.09
C ILE A 218 -6.53 -47.45 28.24
N GLY A 219 -6.58 -48.71 27.81
CA GLY A 219 -7.70 -49.27 27.06
C GLY A 219 -7.83 -48.75 25.61
N LYS A 220 -6.74 -48.25 25.02
CA LYS A 220 -6.66 -47.79 23.63
C LYS A 220 -5.80 -48.73 22.77
N SER A 221 -5.85 -48.58 21.45
CA SER A 221 -4.96 -49.32 20.55
C SER A 221 -3.49 -48.94 20.77
N GLY A 222 -2.56 -49.88 20.55
CA GLY A 222 -1.11 -49.77 20.77
C GLY A 222 -0.55 -48.35 20.82
N ASN A 223 -0.29 -47.74 19.66
CA ASN A 223 0.05 -46.31 19.58
C ASN A 223 -1.22 -45.47 19.49
N LEU A 224 -1.46 -44.61 20.49
CA LEU A 224 -2.48 -43.56 20.44
C LEU A 224 -1.83 -42.26 19.98
N VAL A 225 -2.22 -41.77 18.80
CA VAL A 225 -1.77 -40.49 18.26
C VAL A 225 -2.78 -39.40 18.60
N ILE A 226 -2.31 -38.34 19.24
CA ILE A 226 -3.13 -37.20 19.66
C ILE A 226 -2.76 -35.99 18.80
N PRO A 227 -3.64 -35.56 17.88
CA PRO A 227 -3.40 -34.36 17.09
C PRO A 227 -3.58 -33.10 17.94
N TYR A 228 -2.83 -32.06 17.59
CA TYR A 228 -2.93 -30.73 18.15
C TYR A 228 -4.27 -30.09 17.75
N ARG A 229 -4.95 -29.50 18.73
CA ARG A 229 -6.20 -28.77 18.49
C ARG A 229 -5.93 -27.43 17.79
N LEU A 230 -6.38 -27.31 16.55
CA LEU A 230 -6.30 -26.03 15.83
C LEU A 230 -7.24 -24.99 16.46
N PRO A 231 -6.80 -23.71 16.61
CA PRO A 231 -7.68 -22.62 17.00
C PRO A 231 -8.87 -22.50 16.04
N LYS A 232 -10.05 -22.08 16.51
CA LYS A 232 -11.27 -21.91 15.69
C LYS A 232 -11.10 -21.08 14.40
N LYS A 233 -10.05 -20.25 14.32
CA LYS A 233 -9.73 -19.39 13.16
C LYS A 233 -8.76 -20.01 12.16
N GLN A 234 -8.17 -21.16 12.47
CA GLN A 234 -7.17 -21.84 11.66
C GLN A 234 -7.78 -23.12 11.09
N THR A 235 -7.73 -23.26 9.77
CA THR A 235 -8.31 -24.41 9.05
C THR A 235 -7.26 -25.41 8.58
N GLU A 236 -5.97 -25.07 8.64
CA GLU A 236 -4.86 -25.91 8.19
C GLU A 236 -3.80 -26.05 9.28
N PRO A 237 -3.19 -27.23 9.46
CA PRO A 237 -2.23 -27.51 10.54
C PRO A 237 -0.82 -26.96 10.23
N VAL A 238 -0.69 -25.67 9.96
CA VAL A 238 0.62 -25.04 9.72
C VAL A 238 1.42 -24.90 11.02
N VAL A 239 2.74 -25.07 10.91
CA VAL A 239 3.72 -25.01 12.01
C VAL A 239 4.34 -23.61 12.09
N SER A 240 4.32 -22.98 13.27
CA SER A 240 5.01 -21.70 13.55
C SER A 240 6.25 -21.89 14.44
N LYS A 241 7.25 -21.00 14.33
CA LYS A 241 8.41 -20.98 15.24
C LYS A 241 8.04 -20.54 16.65
N LEU A 242 7.16 -19.55 16.72
CA LEU A 242 6.49 -19.16 17.94
C LEU A 242 5.26 -20.08 17.98
N ASP A 243 5.28 -21.10 18.82
CA ASP A 243 4.03 -21.57 19.41
C ASP A 243 3.50 -20.33 20.14
N TYR A 244 2.81 -19.43 19.42
CA TYR A 244 1.88 -18.54 20.08
C TYR A 244 0.91 -19.53 20.69
N THR A 245 1.12 -19.78 21.98
CA THR A 245 0.08 -20.08 22.93
C THR A 245 -1.00 -19.02 22.68
N PHE A 246 -1.84 -19.28 21.68
CA PHE A 246 -3.07 -18.56 21.45
C PHE A 246 -3.88 -18.92 22.67
N SER A 247 -3.77 -18.05 23.68
CA SER A 247 -4.62 -17.97 24.87
C SER A 247 -5.31 -19.30 25.14
N PHE A 248 -4.71 -20.13 26.00
CA PHE A 248 -5.53 -21.03 26.80
C PHE A 248 -6.65 -20.15 27.37
N ASP A 249 -7.81 -20.18 26.75
CA ASP A 249 -8.98 -19.52 27.28
C ASP A 249 -9.44 -20.41 28.42
N TYR A 250 -8.71 -20.29 29.53
CA TYR A 250 -8.95 -21.01 30.77
C TYR A 250 -10.36 -20.72 31.33
N SER A 251 -11.08 -19.77 30.72
CA SER A 251 -12.40 -19.32 31.12
C SER A 251 -13.56 -20.17 30.58
N ASN A 252 -13.33 -21.07 29.62
CA ASN A 252 -14.37 -21.96 29.10
C ASN A 252 -13.92 -23.43 29.12
N ARG A 253 -13.72 -23.97 30.32
CA ARG A 253 -13.81 -25.43 30.52
C ARG A 253 -15.25 -25.86 30.29
N THR A 254 -15.63 -26.06 29.03
CA THR A 254 -16.73 -26.97 28.72
C THR A 254 -16.25 -28.38 29.02
N THR A 255 -17.13 -29.17 29.64
CA THR A 255 -16.92 -30.50 30.23
C THR A 255 -16.49 -31.64 29.28
N ASP A 256 -15.87 -31.33 28.13
CA ASP A 256 -15.13 -32.32 27.36
C ASP A 256 -13.74 -32.47 27.99
N CYS A 257 -13.41 -33.68 28.46
CA CYS A 257 -12.06 -34.03 28.87
C CYS A 257 -11.14 -33.94 27.63
N ASP A 258 -10.46 -32.82 27.47
CA ASP A 258 -9.52 -32.62 26.36
C ASP A 258 -8.29 -33.52 26.58
N VAL A 259 -8.28 -34.67 25.90
CA VAL A 259 -7.23 -35.71 25.99
C VAL A 259 -5.81 -35.15 25.77
N GLU A 260 -5.66 -34.09 24.97
CA GLU A 260 -4.40 -33.39 24.78
C GLU A 260 -3.90 -32.70 26.07
N ASP A 261 -4.79 -32.00 26.78
CA ASP A 261 -4.48 -31.30 28.03
C ASP A 261 -4.16 -32.29 29.16
N ASP A 262 -4.89 -33.41 29.23
CA ASP A 262 -4.65 -34.48 30.20
C ASP A 262 -3.26 -35.11 29.99
N VAL A 263 -2.89 -35.38 28.74
CA VAL A 263 -1.56 -35.90 28.40
C VAL A 263 -0.48 -34.86 28.65
N GLU A 264 -0.74 -33.57 28.39
CA GLU A 264 0.20 -32.50 28.71
C GLU A 264 0.46 -32.38 30.21
N PHE A 265 -0.59 -32.43 31.03
CA PHE A 265 -0.46 -32.43 32.48
C PHE A 265 0.33 -33.66 32.97
N TYR A 266 0.05 -34.82 32.38
CA TYR A 266 0.74 -36.07 32.68
C TYR A 266 2.25 -35.97 32.40
N VAL A 267 2.66 -35.55 31.19
CA VAL A 267 4.09 -35.47 30.83
C VAL A 267 4.85 -34.38 31.58
N ARG A 268 4.15 -33.33 32.03
CA ARG A 268 4.75 -32.32 32.94
C ARG A 268 5.10 -32.91 34.31
N HIS A 269 4.35 -33.90 34.77
CA HIS A 269 4.54 -34.52 36.08
C HIS A 269 5.51 -35.71 36.05
N TYR A 270 5.39 -36.58 35.03
CA TYR A 270 6.11 -37.85 34.94
C TYR A 270 7.19 -37.92 33.83
N GLY A 271 7.33 -36.84 33.04
CA GLY A 271 8.28 -36.77 31.94
C GLY A 271 7.86 -37.57 30.70
N PHE A 272 8.80 -37.68 29.75
CA PHE A 272 8.62 -38.41 28.49
C PHE A 272 9.31 -39.79 28.51
N TYR A 273 8.93 -40.65 27.56
CA TYR A 273 9.51 -41.97 27.31
C TYR A 273 9.38 -43.01 28.42
N GLY A 274 8.54 -42.77 29.43
CA GLY A 274 8.30 -43.73 30.52
C GLY A 274 9.54 -44.06 31.35
N VAL A 275 10.49 -43.12 31.45
CA VAL A 275 11.75 -43.34 32.20
C VAL A 275 11.51 -43.41 33.72
N GLU A 276 10.46 -42.75 34.19
CA GLU A 276 10.14 -42.71 35.61
C GLU A 276 9.48 -44.02 36.09
N ASN A 277 10.08 -44.65 37.10
CA ASN A 277 9.61 -45.92 37.67
C ASN A 277 8.64 -45.69 38.84
N THR A 278 7.72 -44.74 38.69
CA THR A 278 6.70 -44.40 39.69
C THR A 278 5.33 -44.95 39.29
N ARG A 279 4.49 -45.27 40.28
CA ARG A 279 3.07 -45.53 40.04
C ARG A 279 2.41 -44.20 39.71
N THR A 280 1.79 -44.09 38.54
CA THR A 280 1.23 -42.82 38.06
C THR A 280 -0.25 -42.73 38.41
N LEU A 281 -0.70 -41.53 38.81
CA LEU A 281 -2.06 -41.30 39.28
C LEU A 281 -2.71 -40.17 38.47
N VAL A 282 -3.35 -40.54 37.37
CA VAL A 282 -4.26 -39.68 36.61
C VAL A 282 -5.51 -40.52 36.33
N ALA A 283 -6.52 -40.40 37.20
CA ALA A 283 -7.81 -41.11 37.20
C ALA A 283 -7.82 -42.66 37.26
N ILE A 284 -6.75 -43.34 36.85
CA ILE A 284 -6.56 -44.80 36.87
C ILE A 284 -5.18 -45.09 37.46
N GLU A 285 -5.08 -46.00 38.43
CA GLU A 285 -3.78 -46.48 38.94
C GLU A 285 -3.09 -47.34 37.88
N LEU A 286 -1.97 -46.86 37.34
CA LEU A 286 -1.16 -47.61 36.39
C LEU A 286 0.06 -48.21 37.09
N PRO A 287 0.37 -49.51 36.87
CA PRO A 287 1.59 -50.13 37.40
C PRO A 287 2.81 -49.48 36.77
N ALA A 288 3.91 -49.35 37.51
CA ALA A 288 5.15 -48.82 36.96
C ALA A 288 5.67 -49.68 35.78
N PRO A 289 6.40 -49.10 34.81
CA PRO A 289 6.86 -47.71 34.72
C PRO A 289 5.77 -46.74 34.23
N ALA A 290 6.02 -45.43 34.28
CA ALA A 290 5.14 -44.41 33.68
C ALA A 290 4.84 -44.71 32.19
N LEU A 291 3.70 -44.23 31.67
CA LEU A 291 3.33 -44.30 30.25
C LEU A 291 4.46 -43.79 29.34
N ASN A 292 4.68 -44.52 28.24
CA ASN A 292 5.66 -44.18 27.22
C ASN A 292 5.07 -43.15 26.25
N VAL A 293 5.09 -41.89 26.67
CA VAL A 293 4.65 -40.76 25.86
C VAL A 293 5.85 -40.11 25.18
N SER A 294 5.73 -39.85 23.88
CA SER A 294 6.64 -38.98 23.14
C SER A 294 5.87 -37.84 22.47
N THR A 295 6.58 -36.78 22.10
CA THR A 295 6.04 -35.68 21.28
C THR A 295 6.90 -35.49 20.03
N THR A 296 6.49 -34.58 19.16
CA THR A 296 7.23 -34.22 17.95
C THR A 296 7.94 -32.88 18.14
N TYR A 297 8.05 -32.06 17.10
CA TYR A 297 8.56 -30.70 17.24
C TYR A 297 7.58 -29.85 18.07
N ARG A 298 8.11 -29.07 19.03
CA ARG A 298 7.35 -28.05 19.76
C ARG A 298 8.07 -26.71 19.74
N GLY A 299 7.29 -25.64 19.71
CA GLY A 299 7.80 -24.27 19.73
C GLY A 299 8.40 -23.89 21.09
N VAL A 300 9.14 -22.79 21.09
CA VAL A 300 9.96 -22.32 22.24
C VAL A 300 9.20 -22.09 23.54
N SER A 301 7.89 -21.83 23.47
CA SER A 301 7.02 -21.56 24.63
C SER A 301 6.52 -22.83 25.32
N HIS A 302 6.73 -24.00 24.71
CA HIS A 302 6.17 -25.26 25.16
C HIS A 302 7.08 -25.99 26.16
N PHE A 303 6.51 -26.65 27.18
CA PHE A 303 7.28 -27.38 28.21
C PHE A 303 8.24 -28.41 27.57
N ALA A 304 7.74 -29.19 26.61
CA ALA A 304 8.54 -30.21 25.93
C ALA A 304 9.76 -29.65 25.19
N HIS A 305 9.74 -28.40 24.74
CA HIS A 305 10.87 -27.78 24.04
C HIS A 305 12.13 -27.69 24.92
N ASN A 306 11.93 -27.45 26.21
CA ASN A 306 13.01 -27.31 27.20
C ASN A 306 13.18 -28.56 28.08
N TRP A 307 12.49 -29.66 27.76
CA TRP A 307 12.64 -30.89 28.50
C TRP A 307 13.96 -31.59 28.13
N ASN A 308 14.78 -31.84 29.14
CA ASN A 308 16.07 -32.53 29.00
C ASN A 308 15.87 -34.04 29.16
N ASP A 309 16.26 -34.82 28.15
CA ASP A 309 16.17 -36.28 28.21
C ASP A 309 17.24 -36.83 29.16
N PRO A 310 16.86 -37.44 30.30
CA PRO A 310 17.83 -37.95 31.27
C PRO A 310 18.73 -39.08 30.73
N ARG A 311 18.35 -39.71 29.62
CA ARG A 311 19.14 -40.79 28.99
C ARG A 311 20.24 -40.27 28.07
N THR A 312 20.00 -39.13 27.41
CA THR A 312 20.88 -38.60 26.36
C THR A 312 21.47 -37.24 26.70
N GLY A 313 20.94 -36.54 27.71
CA GLY A 313 21.32 -35.18 28.10
C GLY A 313 20.96 -34.10 27.08
N GLY A 314 20.13 -34.42 26.09
CA GLY A 314 19.75 -33.54 24.99
C GLY A 314 18.29 -33.07 25.05
N PHE A 315 17.94 -32.16 24.14
CA PHE A 315 16.59 -31.60 23.99
C PHE A 315 15.93 -32.14 22.69
N PRO A 316 15.31 -33.34 22.72
CA PRO A 316 14.90 -34.07 21.52
C PRO A 316 13.78 -33.38 20.70
N PHE A 317 13.03 -32.47 21.31
CA PHE A 317 11.83 -31.86 20.74
C PHE A 317 12.04 -30.46 20.16
N GLN A 318 13.29 -29.97 20.14
CA GLN A 318 13.63 -28.66 19.58
C GLN A 318 13.75 -28.66 18.04
N ASN A 319 14.04 -29.82 17.45
CA ASN A 319 14.31 -29.90 16.02
C ASN A 319 13.00 -29.90 15.20
N LYS A 320 12.81 -28.86 14.40
CA LYS A 320 11.65 -28.67 13.52
C LYS A 320 11.45 -29.82 12.53
N THR A 321 12.52 -30.49 12.10
CA THR A 321 12.44 -31.62 11.16
C THR A 321 11.69 -32.81 11.73
N ASN A 322 11.54 -32.89 13.07
CA ASN A 322 10.86 -33.99 13.75
C ASN A 322 9.33 -33.83 13.78
N ALA A 323 8.78 -32.72 13.27
CA ALA A 323 7.33 -32.53 13.16
C ALA A 323 6.69 -33.68 12.37
N LYS A 324 5.56 -34.18 12.88
CA LYS A 324 4.76 -35.20 12.20
C LYS A 324 3.32 -34.74 12.06
N PHE A 325 2.66 -35.27 11.05
CA PHE A 325 1.26 -35.00 10.74
C PHE A 325 0.49 -36.32 10.74
N VAL A 326 -0.81 -36.26 11.02
CA VAL A 326 -1.68 -37.44 11.01
C VAL A 326 -2.86 -37.17 10.09
N ALA A 327 -3.19 -38.14 9.24
CA ALA A 327 -4.41 -38.14 8.45
C ALA A 327 -5.00 -39.55 8.49
N GLY A 328 -6.25 -39.68 8.95
CA GLY A 328 -6.84 -40.98 9.27
C GLY A 328 -6.00 -41.72 10.32
N ASN A 329 -5.60 -42.97 10.01
CA ASN A 329 -4.77 -43.80 10.88
C ASN A 329 -3.27 -43.79 10.52
N GLN A 330 -2.85 -42.94 9.57
CA GLN A 330 -1.46 -42.89 9.11
C GLN A 330 -0.74 -41.63 9.62
N THR A 331 0.54 -41.79 9.94
CA THR A 331 1.42 -40.69 10.39
C THR A 331 2.43 -40.36 9.30
N TYR A 332 2.53 -39.08 8.97
CA TYR A 332 3.35 -38.52 7.91
C TYR A 332 4.51 -37.73 8.51
N GLY A 333 5.72 -38.01 8.07
CA GLY A 333 6.88 -37.18 8.40
C GLY A 333 6.84 -35.85 7.65
N LEU A 334 7.42 -34.80 8.24
CA LEU A 334 7.55 -33.49 7.60
C LEU A 334 8.24 -33.55 6.23
N ASP A 335 9.27 -34.41 6.07
CA ASP A 335 9.96 -34.60 4.79
C ASP A 335 9.01 -35.02 3.67
N HIS A 336 8.10 -35.95 3.96
CA HIS A 336 7.08 -36.38 3.00
C HIS A 336 6.09 -35.26 2.68
N ILE A 337 5.65 -34.51 3.70
CA ILE A 337 4.72 -33.38 3.55
C ILE A 337 5.35 -32.30 2.67
N MET A 338 6.62 -31.97 2.87
CA MET A 338 7.34 -30.95 2.09
C MET A 338 7.62 -31.42 0.66
N THR A 339 8.01 -32.69 0.47
CA THR A 339 8.39 -33.23 -0.83
C THR A 339 7.18 -33.49 -1.73
N HIS A 340 6.05 -33.91 -1.14
CA HIS A 340 4.85 -34.30 -1.89
C HIS A 340 3.66 -33.34 -1.71
N GLY A 341 3.86 -32.25 -0.98
CA GLY A 341 2.89 -31.18 -0.81
C GLY A 341 2.90 -30.21 -2.00
N ARG A 342 1.71 -29.86 -2.48
CA ARG A 342 1.54 -28.93 -3.60
C ARG A 342 0.24 -28.14 -3.49
N CYS A 343 0.26 -26.93 -4.03
CA CYS A 343 -0.93 -26.10 -4.19
C CYS A 343 -1.61 -26.40 -5.51
N GLN A 344 -2.91 -26.72 -5.46
CA GLN A 344 -3.71 -27.03 -6.65
C GLN A 344 -4.90 -26.10 -6.76
N PRO A 345 -5.29 -25.70 -7.99
CA PRO A 345 -6.46 -24.86 -8.20
C PRO A 345 -7.75 -25.62 -7.85
N ILE A 346 -8.65 -24.95 -7.14
CA ILE A 346 -10.01 -25.42 -6.89
C ILE A 346 -10.85 -25.13 -8.14
N SER A 347 -11.63 -26.10 -8.60
CA SER A 347 -12.50 -25.92 -9.78
C SER A 347 -13.41 -24.72 -9.63
N ASP A 348 -13.50 -23.91 -10.69
CA ASP A 348 -14.42 -22.78 -10.84
C ASP A 348 -14.33 -21.69 -9.76
N GLN A 349 -13.21 -21.63 -9.02
CA GLN A 349 -12.96 -20.59 -8.03
C GLN A 349 -11.71 -19.79 -8.37
N TYR A 350 -11.88 -18.48 -8.43
CA TYR A 350 -10.86 -17.49 -8.71
C TYR A 350 -10.82 -16.44 -7.60
N GLN A 351 -9.67 -15.79 -7.48
CA GLN A 351 -9.48 -14.66 -6.59
C GLN A 351 -8.92 -13.50 -7.41
N TRP A 352 -9.39 -12.30 -7.15
CA TRP A 352 -8.86 -11.09 -7.74
C TRP A 352 -8.06 -10.32 -6.69
N GLY A 353 -7.05 -9.58 -7.10
CA GLY A 353 -6.19 -8.89 -6.15
C GLY A 353 -5.08 -8.07 -6.78
N PHE A 354 -4.11 -7.75 -5.93
CA PHE A 354 -2.94 -6.95 -6.24
C PHE A 354 -1.64 -7.71 -6.04
N SER A 355 -0.61 -7.40 -6.83
CA SER A 355 0.77 -7.63 -6.44
C SER A 355 1.13 -6.65 -5.32
N PHE A 356 1.45 -7.17 -4.12
CA PHE A 356 1.88 -6.38 -2.96
C PHE A 356 3.00 -5.39 -3.34
N LEU A 357 4.03 -5.91 -4.01
CA LEU A 357 5.25 -5.16 -4.27
C LEU A 357 5.03 -4.07 -5.33
N GLN A 358 4.27 -4.37 -6.39
CA GLN A 358 3.93 -3.38 -7.40
C GLN A 358 2.99 -2.30 -6.84
N LEU A 359 1.98 -2.69 -6.07
CA LEU A 359 1.06 -1.75 -5.42
C LEU A 359 1.81 -0.78 -4.51
N PHE A 360 2.78 -1.27 -3.73
CA PHE A 360 3.64 -0.45 -2.87
C PHE A 360 4.51 0.54 -3.68
N ILE A 361 5.10 0.09 -4.79
CA ILE A 361 5.91 0.97 -5.66
C ILE A 361 5.04 2.03 -6.32
N VAL A 362 3.87 1.64 -6.85
CA VAL A 362 2.91 2.56 -7.48
C VAL A 362 2.39 3.58 -6.46
N SER A 363 2.13 3.19 -5.22
CA SER A 363 1.70 4.13 -4.17
C SER A 363 2.78 5.19 -3.89
N ILE A 364 4.05 4.82 -3.84
CA ILE A 364 5.17 5.75 -3.68
C ILE A 364 5.28 6.69 -4.90
N ILE A 365 5.19 6.16 -6.12
CA ILE A 365 5.25 6.97 -7.35
C ILE A 365 4.11 7.98 -7.37
N LEU A 366 2.89 7.58 -6.99
CA LEU A 366 1.73 8.46 -6.92
C LEU A 366 1.88 9.53 -5.83
N LEU A 367 2.51 9.22 -4.69
CA LEU A 367 2.86 10.23 -3.66
C LEU A 367 3.81 11.27 -4.21
N ILE A 368 4.90 10.84 -4.85
CA ILE A 368 5.90 11.75 -5.44
C ILE A 368 5.25 12.64 -6.50
N TRP A 369 4.42 12.06 -7.39
CA TRP A 369 3.67 12.82 -8.39
C TRP A 369 2.73 13.84 -7.74
N THR A 370 1.96 13.45 -6.73
CA THR A 370 1.00 14.34 -6.05
C THR A 370 1.71 15.50 -5.37
N ILE A 371 2.81 15.23 -4.66
CA ILE A 371 3.62 16.26 -4.00
C ILE A 371 4.18 17.22 -5.04
N GLY A 372 4.77 16.72 -6.13
CA GLY A 372 5.35 17.56 -7.16
C GLY A 372 4.32 18.41 -7.91
N ILE A 373 3.14 17.85 -8.22
CA ILE A 373 2.02 18.61 -8.80
C ILE A 373 1.54 19.69 -7.84
N SER A 374 1.42 19.39 -6.53
CA SER A 374 1.01 20.36 -5.52
C SER A 374 2.01 21.50 -5.37
N ILE A 375 3.31 21.21 -5.42
CA ILE A 375 4.39 22.21 -5.38
C ILE A 375 4.33 23.11 -6.62
N LEU A 376 4.18 22.55 -7.82
CA LEU A 376 4.09 23.35 -9.04
C LEU A 376 2.83 24.20 -9.08
N TRP A 377 1.69 23.65 -8.64
CA TRP A 377 0.44 24.40 -8.51
C TRP A 377 0.59 25.57 -7.55
N LEU A 378 1.15 25.34 -6.35
CA LEU A 378 1.37 26.39 -5.36
C LEU A 378 2.32 27.48 -5.90
N LYS A 379 3.40 27.08 -6.57
CA LYS A 379 4.35 28.02 -7.16
C LYS A 379 3.70 28.87 -8.27
N ALA A 380 2.82 28.29 -9.08
CA ALA A 380 2.06 29.04 -10.06
C ALA A 380 1.10 30.01 -9.38
N GLU A 381 0.33 29.56 -8.38
CA GLU A 381 -0.69 30.38 -7.70
C GLU A 381 -0.10 31.56 -6.92
N ILE A 382 1.09 31.42 -6.34
CA ILE A 382 1.77 32.52 -5.64
C ILE A 382 2.16 33.65 -6.60
N ASN A 383 2.58 33.29 -7.82
CA ASN A 383 3.15 34.24 -8.78
C ASN A 383 2.14 34.72 -9.82
N LEU A 384 1.01 34.01 -10.00
CA LEU A 384 -0.09 34.40 -10.89
C LEU A 384 -0.66 35.81 -10.60
N PRO A 385 -0.86 36.27 -9.34
CA PRO A 385 -1.35 37.63 -9.06
C PRO A 385 -0.34 38.76 -9.34
N LEU A 386 0.95 38.41 -9.46
CA LEU A 386 2.03 39.34 -9.77
C LEU A 386 2.22 39.50 -11.29
N SER A 387 1.61 38.61 -12.07
CA SER A 387 1.55 38.70 -13.53
C SER A 387 0.68 39.87 -13.97
N GLU A 388 1.01 40.47 -15.11
CA GLU A 388 0.16 41.47 -15.80
C GLU A 388 -1.26 40.92 -16.09
N TYR A 389 -1.40 39.58 -16.13
CA TYR A 389 -2.64 38.85 -16.39
C TYR A 389 -3.37 38.45 -15.09
N GLN A 390 -3.62 39.42 -14.19
CA GLN A 390 -4.39 39.22 -12.95
C GLN A 390 -5.78 38.57 -13.15
N SER A 391 -6.35 38.69 -14.36
CA SER A 391 -7.63 38.08 -14.77
C SER A 391 -7.52 36.61 -15.22
N GLY A 392 -6.31 36.07 -15.38
CA GLY A 392 -6.06 34.69 -15.77
C GLY A 392 -5.14 34.55 -16.98
N VAL A 393 -4.52 33.37 -17.12
CA VAL A 393 -3.68 33.01 -18.26
C VAL A 393 -4.43 33.28 -19.58
N PRO A 394 -3.87 34.03 -20.55
CA PRO A 394 -4.55 34.29 -21.81
C PRO A 394 -4.84 32.97 -22.53
N GLN A 395 -6.10 32.73 -22.90
CA GLN A 395 -6.54 31.47 -23.50
C GLN A 395 -7.32 31.72 -24.78
N GLY A 396 -7.19 30.80 -25.74
CA GLY A 396 -7.94 30.85 -26.99
C GLY A 396 -7.57 32.06 -27.85
N TRP A 397 -8.57 32.86 -28.22
CA TRP A 397 -8.42 33.96 -29.19
C TRP A 397 -7.45 35.05 -28.75
N GLU A 398 -7.35 35.33 -27.45
CA GLU A 398 -6.38 36.30 -26.92
C GLU A 398 -4.94 35.87 -27.17
N CYS A 399 -4.62 34.60 -26.97
CA CYS A 399 -3.31 34.04 -27.31
C CYS A 399 -3.01 34.11 -28.81
N ILE A 400 -4.03 33.91 -29.66
CA ILE A 400 -3.89 34.01 -31.13
C ILE A 400 -3.54 35.44 -31.55
N LEU A 401 -4.24 36.43 -30.99
CA LEU A 401 -3.97 37.83 -31.30
C LEU A 401 -2.59 38.26 -30.78
N HIS A 402 -2.20 37.79 -29.60
CA HIS A 402 -0.89 38.08 -29.03
C HIS A 402 0.25 37.47 -29.87
N ILE A 403 0.16 36.20 -30.25
CA ILE A 403 1.19 35.56 -31.09
C ILE A 403 1.26 36.20 -32.48
N ALA A 404 0.12 36.51 -33.10
CA ALA A 404 0.11 37.15 -34.42
C ALA A 404 0.79 38.53 -34.39
N LYS A 405 0.53 39.32 -33.33
CA LYS A 405 1.15 40.64 -33.13
C LYS A 405 2.66 40.54 -32.91
N THR A 406 3.12 39.59 -32.09
CA THR A 406 4.55 39.39 -31.83
C THR A 406 5.28 38.86 -33.06
N MET A 407 4.70 37.88 -33.75
CA MET A 407 5.24 37.34 -35.02
C MET A 407 5.37 38.43 -36.08
N GLY A 408 4.34 39.28 -36.26
CA GLY A 408 4.39 40.41 -37.19
C GLY A 408 5.57 41.34 -36.90
N LYS A 409 5.74 41.74 -35.63
CA LYS A 409 6.86 42.60 -35.21
C LYS A 409 8.24 41.97 -35.43
N GLU A 410 8.41 40.68 -35.12
CA GLU A 410 9.69 40.00 -35.34
C GLU A 410 10.03 39.83 -36.82
N LEU A 411 9.03 39.59 -37.67
CA LEU A 411 9.20 39.48 -39.12
C LEU A 411 9.52 40.83 -39.76
N GLU A 412 8.83 41.90 -39.35
CA GLU A 412 9.14 43.28 -39.74
C GLU A 412 10.58 43.66 -39.33
N ALA A 413 11.01 43.29 -38.12
CA ALA A 413 12.37 43.56 -37.63
C ALA A 413 13.48 42.88 -38.45
N VAL A 414 13.16 41.78 -39.16
CA VAL A 414 14.09 41.08 -40.06
C VAL A 414 13.88 41.49 -41.54
N GLY A 415 13.07 42.53 -41.79
CA GLY A 415 12.85 43.12 -43.10
C GLY A 415 11.84 42.37 -43.98
N ILE A 416 10.92 41.62 -43.38
CA ILE A 416 9.89 40.85 -44.08
C ILE A 416 8.53 41.52 -43.81
N GLU A 417 8.12 42.41 -44.72
CA GLU A 417 6.91 43.23 -44.56
C GLU A 417 5.64 42.56 -45.14
N ASP A 418 5.77 41.67 -46.14
CA ASP A 418 4.61 41.02 -46.75
C ASP A 418 4.67 39.49 -46.64
N THR A 419 3.77 38.94 -45.84
CA THR A 419 3.56 37.49 -45.66
C THR A 419 2.30 37.01 -46.36
N LYS A 420 1.56 37.90 -47.05
CA LYS A 420 0.33 37.53 -47.76
C LYS A 420 0.65 36.57 -48.91
N GLY A 421 0.06 35.39 -48.85
CA GLY A 421 0.18 34.36 -49.89
C GLY A 421 1.22 33.27 -49.61
N MET A 422 1.99 33.36 -48.52
CA MET A 422 2.87 32.28 -48.09
C MET A 422 2.06 31.09 -47.54
N THR A 423 2.50 29.88 -47.85
CA THR A 423 1.95 28.64 -47.28
C THR A 423 2.44 28.40 -45.84
N ASP A 424 1.73 27.58 -45.05
CA ASP A 424 2.14 27.26 -43.67
C ASP A 424 3.54 26.64 -43.59
N SER A 425 3.95 25.87 -44.60
CA SER A 425 5.30 25.29 -44.69
C SER A 425 6.37 26.35 -44.95
N GLU A 426 6.14 27.26 -45.89
CA GLU A 426 7.09 28.33 -46.21
C GLU A 426 7.27 29.29 -45.03
N LEU A 427 6.17 29.62 -44.37
CA LEU A 427 6.19 30.45 -43.16
C LEU A 427 6.96 29.77 -42.03
N ARG A 428 6.79 28.46 -41.85
CA ARG A 428 7.49 27.67 -40.82
C ARG A 428 8.99 27.59 -41.09
N ASP A 429 9.39 27.32 -42.33
CA ASP A 429 10.79 27.25 -42.71
C ASP A 429 11.47 28.60 -42.54
N LEU A 430 10.79 29.68 -42.92
CA LEU A 430 11.26 31.06 -42.76
C LEU A 430 11.44 31.45 -41.29
N VAL A 431 10.47 31.15 -40.43
CA VAL A 431 10.57 31.36 -38.97
C VAL A 431 11.71 30.51 -38.37
N SER A 432 11.89 29.27 -38.83
CA SER A 432 12.97 28.41 -38.33
C SER A 432 14.36 28.92 -38.74
N ALA A 433 14.50 29.39 -39.98
CA ALA A 433 15.78 29.79 -40.56
C ALA A 433 16.20 31.20 -40.17
N LYS A 434 15.25 32.15 -40.11
CA LYS A 434 15.54 33.57 -39.85
C LYS A 434 15.36 33.98 -38.40
N LEU A 435 14.42 33.35 -37.68
CA LEU A 435 14.10 33.68 -36.29
C LEU A 435 14.53 32.58 -35.30
N SER A 436 15.22 31.52 -35.75
CA SER A 436 15.60 30.37 -34.92
C SER A 436 14.40 29.78 -34.14
N GLY A 437 13.21 29.78 -34.76
CA GLY A 437 11.95 29.33 -34.13
C GLY A 437 11.13 30.42 -33.46
N GLY A 438 11.61 31.68 -33.46
CA GLY A 438 10.93 32.86 -32.92
C GLY A 438 10.82 32.87 -31.41
N GLN A 439 10.50 34.02 -30.81
CA GLN A 439 10.40 34.16 -29.36
C GLN A 439 9.13 34.89 -28.94
N ILE A 440 8.36 34.27 -28.05
CA ILE A 440 7.20 34.88 -27.42
C ILE A 440 7.38 34.90 -25.91
N SER A 441 7.32 36.10 -25.35
CA SER A 441 7.10 36.36 -23.94
C SER A 441 5.86 37.23 -23.80
N PHE A 442 5.21 37.14 -22.64
CA PHE A 442 4.25 38.15 -22.23
C PHE A 442 5.06 39.34 -21.75
N GLY A 443 4.91 40.49 -22.42
CA GLY A 443 5.86 41.61 -22.43
C GLY A 443 6.03 42.41 -21.13
N ALA A 444 5.89 41.80 -19.96
CA ALA A 444 6.22 42.47 -18.71
C ALA A 444 7.74 42.45 -18.51
N GLU A 445 8.39 43.63 -18.60
CA GLU A 445 9.61 43.90 -17.86
C GLU A 445 9.27 43.88 -16.36
N MET A 446 9.01 42.68 -15.81
CA MET A 446 8.95 42.53 -14.37
C MET A 446 10.37 42.68 -13.84
N GLU A 447 10.57 43.70 -13.00
CA GLU A 447 11.75 43.85 -12.18
C GLU A 447 12.02 42.50 -11.50
N LYS A 448 13.20 41.94 -11.77
CA LYS A 448 13.64 40.57 -11.40
C LYS A 448 13.40 40.20 -9.92
N ASP A 449 13.22 41.21 -9.06
CA ASP A 449 13.13 41.13 -7.60
C ASP A 449 11.71 40.92 -7.02
N THR A 450 10.64 40.93 -7.83
CA THR A 450 9.26 40.89 -7.29
C THR A 450 8.65 39.50 -7.10
N MET A 451 9.18 38.45 -7.74
CA MET A 451 8.61 37.09 -7.62
C MET A 451 9.17 36.34 -6.41
N ILE A 452 8.26 35.89 -5.55
CA ILE A 452 8.60 35.27 -4.27
C ILE A 452 9.01 33.81 -4.49
N GLY A 453 10.21 33.43 -4.02
CA GLY A 453 10.66 32.05 -4.02
C GLY A 453 9.79 31.18 -3.09
N LEU A 454 9.61 29.89 -3.41
CA LEU A 454 8.81 28.97 -2.57
C LEU A 454 9.31 28.95 -1.11
N ARG A 455 10.64 29.01 -0.92
CA ARG A 455 11.28 29.05 0.40
C ARG A 455 11.00 30.35 1.16
N GLU A 456 11.01 31.47 0.47
CA GLU A 456 10.74 32.80 1.05
C GLU A 456 9.27 32.92 1.42
N TRP A 457 8.38 32.51 0.51
CA TRP A 457 6.95 32.41 0.77
C TRP A 457 6.67 31.48 1.97
N ALA A 458 7.27 30.29 1.98
CA ALA A 458 7.09 29.34 3.08
C ALA A 458 7.61 29.90 4.42
N ARG A 459 8.72 30.65 4.41
CA ARG A 459 9.25 31.30 5.62
C ARG A 459 8.31 32.39 6.13
N CYS A 460 7.81 33.26 5.25
CA CYS A 460 6.85 34.30 5.61
C CYS A 460 5.51 33.70 6.09
N TRP A 461 5.02 32.68 5.39
CA TRP A 461 3.80 31.97 5.75
C TRP A 461 3.93 31.24 7.08
N TRP A 462 5.03 30.52 7.29
CA TRP A 462 5.33 29.87 8.57
C TRP A 462 5.42 30.89 9.70
N GLY A 463 6.04 32.05 9.47
CA GLY A 463 6.11 33.13 10.46
C GLY A 463 4.73 33.66 10.86
N LYS A 464 3.80 33.74 9.91
CA LYS A 464 2.45 34.28 10.07
C LYS A 464 1.44 33.27 10.63
N GLU A 465 1.54 32.01 10.24
CA GLU A 465 0.53 30.97 10.52
C GLU A 465 1.04 29.88 11.48
N LYS A 466 2.01 30.19 12.36
CA LYS A 466 2.66 29.22 13.26
C LYS A 466 1.70 28.32 14.03
N CYS A 467 0.57 28.85 14.49
CA CYS A 467 -0.41 28.06 15.25
C CYS A 467 -1.14 27.03 14.37
N TRP A 468 -1.44 27.39 13.12
CA TRP A 468 -2.06 26.47 12.17
C TRP A 468 -1.08 25.40 11.71
N THR A 469 0.18 25.75 11.48
CA THR A 469 1.19 24.78 11.03
C THR A 469 1.53 23.76 12.11
N THR A 470 1.62 24.19 13.37
CA THR A 470 1.85 23.27 14.51
C THR A 470 0.63 22.39 14.78
N ALA A 471 -0.58 22.96 14.77
CA ALA A 471 -1.81 22.19 14.92
C ALA A 471 -1.95 21.16 13.79
N PHE A 472 -1.74 21.56 12.54
CA PHE A 472 -1.83 20.68 11.40
C PHE A 472 -0.77 19.55 11.44
N GLY A 473 0.49 19.88 11.76
CA GLY A 473 1.56 18.89 11.90
C GLY A 473 1.26 17.87 13.00
N PHE A 474 0.75 18.33 14.15
CA PHE A 474 0.33 17.47 15.24
C PHE A 474 -0.76 16.48 14.80
N HIS A 475 -1.81 16.97 14.14
CA HIS A 475 -2.92 16.12 13.69
C HIS A 475 -2.51 15.13 12.60
N CYS A 476 -1.63 15.51 11.67
CA CYS A 476 -1.05 14.57 10.72
C CYS A 476 -0.26 13.46 11.44
N GLY A 477 0.48 13.81 12.49
CA GLY A 477 1.16 12.84 13.36
C GLY A 477 0.17 11.89 14.06
N VAL A 478 -0.90 12.44 14.66
CA VAL A 478 -1.97 11.64 15.29
C VAL A 478 -2.63 10.70 14.28
N PHE A 479 -2.90 11.16 13.06
CA PHE A 479 -3.46 10.32 12.00
C PHE A 479 -2.52 9.17 11.63
N ILE A 480 -1.23 9.44 11.43
CA ILE A 480 -0.22 8.40 11.17
C ILE A 480 -0.20 7.37 12.31
N CYS A 481 -0.15 7.84 13.56
CA CYS A 481 -0.19 6.96 14.73
C CYS A 481 -1.49 6.13 14.77
N ALA A 482 -2.64 6.74 14.47
CA ALA A 482 -3.93 6.05 14.46
C ALA A 482 -4.03 5.00 13.35
N VAL A 483 -3.46 5.25 12.17
CA VAL A 483 -3.38 4.26 11.08
C VAL A 483 -2.51 3.08 11.50
N ILE A 484 -1.31 3.35 12.03
CA ILE A 484 -0.41 2.30 12.55
C ILE A 484 -1.15 1.48 13.61
N PHE A 485 -1.84 2.15 14.54
CA PHE A 485 -2.54 1.49 15.63
C PHE A 485 -3.75 0.67 15.16
N ALA A 486 -4.54 1.16 14.20
CA ALA A 486 -5.66 0.44 13.60
C ALA A 486 -5.25 -0.88 12.95
N LEU A 487 -4.04 -0.93 12.39
CA LEU A 487 -3.51 -2.11 11.72
C LEU A 487 -2.93 -3.13 12.70
N LEU A 488 -2.29 -2.66 13.76
CA LEU A 488 -1.76 -3.52 14.83
C LEU A 488 -2.88 -4.04 15.75
N TRP A 489 -3.88 -3.21 16.04
CA TRP A 489 -5.02 -3.53 16.92
C TRP A 489 -6.35 -3.30 16.19
N ARG A 490 -6.90 -4.40 15.63
CA ARG A 490 -8.16 -4.46 14.85
C ARG A 490 -9.38 -3.69 15.41
N PRO A 491 -9.62 -3.51 16.73
CA PRO A 491 -10.79 -2.76 17.20
C PRO A 491 -10.67 -1.23 17.10
N THR A 492 -9.57 -0.66 16.55
CA THR A 492 -9.35 0.80 16.56
C THR A 492 -9.55 1.51 15.22
N TRP A 493 -10.06 0.83 14.19
CA TRP A 493 -10.35 1.45 12.88
C TRP A 493 -11.27 2.69 12.91
N PRO A 494 -12.26 2.86 13.82
CA PRO A 494 -13.07 4.07 13.85
C PRO A 494 -12.25 5.32 14.21
N LEU A 495 -11.13 5.14 14.91
CA LEU A 495 -10.29 6.24 15.40
C LEU A 495 -9.39 6.80 14.31
N SER A 496 -8.91 5.97 13.38
CA SER A 496 -8.18 6.45 12.20
C SER A 496 -9.09 7.27 11.28
N VAL A 497 -10.38 6.92 11.19
CA VAL A 497 -11.40 7.71 10.47
C VAL A 497 -11.63 9.06 11.14
N ILE A 498 -11.80 9.10 12.47
CA ILE A 498 -11.97 10.35 13.22
C ILE A 498 -10.73 11.25 13.09
N ALA A 499 -9.52 10.67 13.17
CA ALA A 499 -8.28 11.43 12.99
C ALA A 499 -8.12 11.99 11.58
N ALA A 500 -8.49 11.22 10.54
CA ALA A 500 -8.53 11.71 9.15
C ALA A 500 -9.52 12.86 8.99
N LEU A 501 -10.75 12.71 9.49
CA LEU A 501 -11.77 13.76 9.43
C LEU A 501 -11.31 15.03 10.17
N ALA A 502 -10.64 14.89 11.32
CA ALA A 502 -10.07 16.03 12.04
C ALA A 502 -8.96 16.74 11.24
N CYS A 503 -8.09 16.00 10.53
CA CYS A 503 -7.08 16.57 9.63
C CYS A 503 -7.74 17.35 8.49
N ILE A 504 -8.78 16.78 7.87
CA ILE A 504 -9.53 17.40 6.77
C ILE A 504 -10.21 18.68 7.26
N LEU A 505 -10.90 18.63 8.41
CA LEU A 505 -11.59 19.79 8.98
C LEU A 505 -10.63 20.92 9.34
N LEU A 506 -9.46 20.60 9.92
CA LEU A 506 -8.43 21.59 10.20
C LEU A 506 -7.85 22.19 8.92
N TYR A 507 -7.63 21.38 7.89
CA TYR A 507 -7.13 21.85 6.61
C TYR A 507 -8.13 22.81 5.95
N VAL A 508 -9.43 22.46 5.94
CA VAL A 508 -10.50 23.34 5.46
C VAL A 508 -10.58 24.62 6.29
N ALA A 509 -10.50 24.52 7.62
CA ALA A 509 -10.53 25.68 8.50
C ALA A 509 -9.34 26.62 8.30
N MET A 510 -8.16 26.05 8.01
CA MET A 510 -6.95 26.80 7.64
C MET A 510 -7.14 27.52 6.31
N LEU A 511 -7.67 26.84 5.28
CA LEU A 511 -7.96 27.44 3.97
C LEU A 511 -8.99 28.59 4.08
N LEU A 512 -10.00 28.44 4.95
CA LEU A 512 -11.05 29.43 5.18
C LEU A 512 -10.66 30.49 6.24
N ARG A 513 -9.47 30.40 6.83
CA ARG A 513 -8.98 31.29 7.91
C ARG A 513 -9.93 31.39 9.11
N LEU A 514 -10.59 30.29 9.46
CA LEU A 514 -11.55 30.22 10.57
C LEU A 514 -10.83 30.05 11.91
N THR A 515 -10.18 31.12 12.40
CA THR A 515 -9.33 31.10 13.61
C THR A 515 -10.05 30.65 14.88
N LYS A 516 -11.36 30.88 15.00
CA LYS A 516 -12.17 30.42 16.14
C LYS A 516 -12.40 28.90 16.15
N LEU A 517 -12.41 28.26 14.97
CA LEU A 517 -12.66 26.82 14.85
C LEU A 517 -11.46 25.98 15.33
N MET A 518 -10.25 26.52 15.20
CA MET A 518 -9.01 25.90 15.69
C MET A 518 -9.09 25.58 17.19
N TRP A 519 -9.59 26.52 17.98
CA TRP A 519 -9.75 26.38 19.44
C TRP A 519 -10.83 25.38 19.85
N VAL A 520 -11.72 25.00 18.93
CA VAL A 520 -12.70 23.95 19.16
C VAL A 520 -12.10 22.59 18.76
N ILE A 521 -11.46 22.49 17.60
CA ILE A 521 -10.98 21.21 17.07
C ILE A 521 -9.79 20.65 17.89
N LEU A 522 -8.88 21.52 18.35
CA LEU A 522 -7.70 21.11 19.14
C LEU A 522 -8.10 20.36 20.43
N PRO A 523 -8.95 20.89 21.32
CA PRO A 523 -9.38 20.17 22.52
C PRO A 523 -10.08 18.84 22.24
N TRP A 524 -10.93 18.77 21.21
CA TRP A 524 -11.65 17.55 20.85
C TRP A 524 -10.72 16.44 20.35
N SER A 525 -9.68 16.81 19.61
CA SER A 525 -8.65 15.85 19.20
C SER A 525 -7.76 15.38 20.34
N TRP A 526 -7.45 16.25 21.31
CA TRP A 526 -6.77 15.90 22.55
C TRP A 526 -7.59 14.92 23.39
N LEU A 527 -8.90 15.16 23.50
CA LEU A 527 -9.83 14.26 24.18
C LEU A 527 -9.87 12.88 23.48
N ALA A 528 -9.98 12.87 22.16
CA ALA A 528 -9.98 11.65 21.37
C ALA A 528 -8.66 10.87 21.55
N PHE A 529 -7.52 11.55 21.45
CA PHE A 529 -6.19 10.97 21.63
C PHE A 529 -6.01 10.41 23.05
N GLY A 530 -6.43 11.16 24.08
CA GLY A 530 -6.36 10.74 25.48
C GLY A 530 -7.22 9.51 25.78
N ILE A 531 -8.45 9.44 25.23
CA ILE A 531 -9.32 8.26 25.35
C ILE A 531 -8.67 7.05 24.67
N THR A 532 -8.02 7.23 23.52
CA THR A 532 -7.25 6.15 22.89
C THR A 532 -6.08 5.70 23.74
N ALA A 533 -5.20 6.61 24.15
CA ALA A 533 -4.02 6.25 24.94
C ALA A 533 -4.42 5.52 26.24
N SER A 534 -5.51 5.94 26.87
CA SER A 534 -6.07 5.27 28.06
C SER A 534 -6.59 3.86 27.77
N LYS A 535 -7.40 3.67 26.72
CA LYS A 535 -7.86 2.32 26.32
C LYS A 535 -6.70 1.41 25.92
N VAL A 536 -5.68 1.95 25.26
CA VAL A 536 -4.46 1.22 24.89
C VAL A 536 -3.68 0.81 26.14
N TYR A 537 -3.46 1.74 27.07
CA TYR A 537 -2.83 1.44 28.35
C TYR A 537 -3.56 0.31 29.10
N TYR A 538 -4.89 0.37 29.13
CA TYR A 538 -5.72 -0.65 29.78
C TYR A 538 -5.63 -2.02 29.09
N LEU A 539 -5.59 -2.04 27.75
CA LEU A 539 -5.44 -3.27 26.97
C LEU A 539 -4.04 -3.89 27.12
N ILE A 540 -2.99 -3.07 27.11
CA ILE A 540 -1.60 -3.51 27.35
C ILE A 540 -1.47 -4.08 28.78
N GLN A 541 -2.03 -3.40 29.79
CA GLN A 541 -2.10 -3.91 31.15
C GLN A 541 -2.83 -5.26 31.22
N SER A 542 -3.97 -5.40 30.56
CA SER A 542 -4.75 -6.66 30.57
C SER A 542 -4.05 -7.83 29.88
N GLN A 543 -3.13 -7.56 28.95
CA GLN A 543 -2.33 -8.57 28.25
C GLN A 543 -1.01 -8.87 28.94
N ALA A 544 -0.47 -7.95 29.74
CA ALA A 544 0.71 -8.17 30.56
C ALA A 544 0.41 -8.94 31.87
N PHE A 545 -0.86 -8.99 32.29
CA PHE A 545 -1.34 -9.71 33.47
C PHE A 545 -1.99 -11.08 33.16
N LYS A 546 -1.93 -11.54 31.91
CA LYS A 546 -2.28 -12.90 31.47
C LYS A 546 -1.05 -13.54 30.85
#